data_AF-X1IIZ5-F1
#
_entry.id   AF-X1IIZ5-F1
#
_cell.length_a   1.000
_cell.length_b   1.000
_cell.length_c   1.000
_cell.angle_alpha   90.00
_cell.angle_beta   90.00
_cell.angle_gamma   90.00
#
_symmetry.space_group_name_H-M   'P 1'
#
loop_
_entity.id
_entity.type
_entity.pdbx_description
1 polymer ?
#
loop_
_entity_poly.entity_id
_entity_poly.type
_entity_poly.pdbx_seq_one_letter_code
_entity_poly.pdbx_strand_id
1 'polypeptide(L)'
;MKIADLEINWPKTIALTVLTALLFWGYSCQPQVASLVNPGVKITRPELQIELDAIIATAEYRLTELNKQQAFQDIIFKNAMLMAETGTMNPVGILTLLAGLYGIARGTKDLKDKVQKKNSS
;
A
#
# COMPACT_ATOMS: atom_id res chain seq x y z
N MET A 1 -49.36 -24.43 -11.42
CA MET A 1 -49.87 -24.92 -10.11
C MET A 1 -51.31 -24.44 -10.00
N LYS A 2 -52.29 -25.34 -9.84
CA LYS A 2 -53.71 -24.95 -9.85
C LYS A 2 -54.04 -24.25 -8.52
N ILE A 3 -54.90 -23.23 -8.56
CA ILE A 3 -55.28 -22.44 -7.38
C ILE A 3 -55.92 -23.33 -6.29
N ALA A 4 -56.55 -24.43 -6.68
CA ALA A 4 -57.12 -25.43 -5.77
C ALA A 4 -56.09 -26.20 -4.91
N ASP A 5 -54.83 -26.31 -5.33
CA ASP A 5 -53.78 -26.98 -4.55
C ASP A 5 -53.22 -26.10 -3.42
N LEU A 6 -53.48 -24.78 -3.46
CA LEU A 6 -53.03 -23.81 -2.45
C LEU A 6 -53.85 -23.87 -1.15
N GLU A 7 -55.16 -24.13 -1.23
CA GLU A 7 -56.04 -24.17 -0.05
C GLU A 7 -55.75 -25.37 0.86
N ILE A 8 -55.47 -26.53 0.28
CA ILE A 8 -55.20 -27.77 1.04
C ILE A 8 -53.84 -27.74 1.74
N ASN A 9 -52.86 -27.02 1.19
CA ASN A 9 -51.48 -26.98 1.70
C ASN A 9 -51.05 -25.59 2.21
N TRP A 10 -52.02 -24.72 2.55
CA TRP A 10 -51.82 -23.35 3.02
C TRP A 10 -50.63 -23.14 4.00
N PRO A 11 -50.44 -23.95 5.06
CA PRO A 11 -49.30 -23.76 5.97
C PRO A 11 -47.94 -24.02 5.32
N LYS A 12 -47.84 -24.95 4.36
CA LYS A 12 -46.58 -25.28 3.69
C LYS A 12 -46.17 -24.17 2.72
N THR A 13 -47.14 -23.59 2.02
CA THR A 13 -46.89 -22.50 1.06
C THR A 13 -46.39 -21.25 1.76
N ILE A 14 -46.98 -20.90 2.91
CA ILE A 14 -46.53 -19.77 3.76
C ILE A 14 -45.12 -20.02 4.31
N ALA A 15 -44.84 -21.23 4.80
CA ALA A 15 -43.50 -21.56 5.28
C ALA A 15 -42.45 -21.41 4.18
N LEU A 16 -42.75 -21.86 2.95
CA LEU A 16 -41.84 -21.76 1.81
C LEU A 16 -41.59 -20.29 1.40
N THR A 17 -42.62 -19.45 1.37
CA THR A 17 -42.48 -18.02 1.02
C THR A 17 -41.74 -17.23 2.09
N VAL A 18 -42.01 -17.51 3.37
CA VAL A 18 -41.27 -16.87 4.48
C VAL A 18 -39.80 -17.28 4.46
N LEU A 19 -39.50 -18.56 4.20
CA LEU A 19 -38.12 -19.07 4.15
C LEU A 19 -37.35 -18.46 2.97
N THR A 20 -37.96 -18.36 1.80
CA THR A 20 -37.34 -17.69 0.64
C THR A 20 -37.14 -16.20 0.90
N ALA A 21 -38.09 -15.50 1.51
CA ALA A 21 -37.93 -14.10 1.89
C ALA A 21 -36.78 -13.88 2.89
N LEU A 22 -36.64 -14.76 3.88
CA LEU A 22 -35.54 -14.72 4.86
C LEU A 22 -34.17 -14.97 4.22
N LEU A 23 -34.08 -15.91 3.27
CA LEU A 23 -32.85 -16.16 2.52
C LEU A 23 -32.47 -14.95 1.65
N PHE A 24 -33.44 -14.34 0.97
CA PHE A 24 -33.21 -13.11 0.20
C PHE A 24 -32.78 -11.94 1.08
N TRP A 25 -33.41 -11.79 2.26
CA TRP A 25 -33.06 -10.76 3.22
C TRP A 25 -31.64 -10.94 3.77
N GLY A 26 -31.29 -12.17 4.17
CA GLY A 26 -29.95 -12.50 4.68
C GLY A 26 -28.85 -12.31 3.64
N TYR A 27 -29.13 -12.60 2.37
CA TYR A 27 -28.17 -12.42 1.28
C TYR A 27 -27.97 -10.95 0.91
N SER A 28 -29.00 -10.10 1.11
CA SER A 28 -28.97 -8.69 0.72
C SER A 28 -28.23 -7.79 1.71
N CYS A 29 -28.03 -8.22 2.96
CA CYS A 29 -27.30 -7.45 3.96
C CYS A 29 -25.81 -7.80 3.95
N GLN A 30 -25.05 -7.21 3.03
CA GLN A 30 -23.60 -7.31 3.07
C GLN A 30 -23.02 -6.36 4.14
N PRO A 31 -22.15 -6.84 5.05
CA PRO A 31 -21.50 -5.97 6.02
C PRO A 31 -20.57 -4.98 5.31
N GLN A 32 -20.77 -3.69 5.57
CA GLN A 32 -19.98 -2.60 5.03
C GLN A 32 -19.21 -1.90 6.16
N VAL A 33 -17.97 -1.48 5.89
CA VAL A 33 -17.11 -0.74 6.82
C VAL A 33 -16.58 0.52 6.15
N ALA A 34 -16.10 1.47 6.93
CA ALA A 34 -15.46 2.68 6.38
C ALA A 34 -14.15 2.31 5.65
N SER A 35 -13.90 2.95 4.51
CA SER A 35 -12.65 2.85 3.74
C SER A 35 -11.46 3.39 4.53
N LEU A 36 -10.27 2.79 4.36
CA LEU A 36 -9.02 3.26 4.97
C LEU A 36 -8.42 4.43 4.19
N VAL A 37 -8.70 4.51 2.89
CA VAL A 37 -8.14 5.52 2.00
C VAL A 37 -9.02 6.76 1.94
N ASN A 38 -10.35 6.57 1.89
CA ASN A 38 -11.31 7.67 1.76
C ASN A 38 -12.33 7.64 2.92
N PRO A 39 -12.18 8.49 3.96
CA PRO A 39 -12.97 8.42 5.20
C PRO A 39 -14.48 8.72 5.04
N GLY A 40 -14.96 8.99 3.83
CA GLY A 40 -16.37 9.22 3.51
C GLY A 40 -17.08 8.06 2.81
N VAL A 41 -16.38 6.99 2.43
CA VAL A 41 -16.94 5.90 1.62
C VAL A 41 -17.07 4.62 2.44
N LYS A 42 -18.25 4.00 2.40
CA LYS A 42 -18.48 2.66 2.94
C LYS A 42 -18.16 1.63 1.86
N ILE A 43 -17.27 0.70 2.18
CA ILE A 43 -16.79 -0.34 1.27
C ILE A 43 -17.14 -1.72 1.81
N THR A 44 -17.23 -2.68 0.90
CA THR A 44 -17.49 -4.08 1.24
C THR A 44 -16.19 -4.78 1.62
N ARG A 45 -16.31 -5.97 2.23
CA ARG A 45 -15.16 -6.77 2.65
C ARG A 45 -14.10 -7.03 1.56
N PRO A 46 -14.44 -7.38 0.29
CA PRO A 46 -13.43 -7.58 -0.75
C PRO A 46 -12.71 -6.29 -1.16
N GLU A 47 -13.43 -5.16 -1.24
CA GLU A 47 -12.84 -3.85 -1.57
C GLU A 47 -11.83 -3.41 -0.50
N LEU A 48 -12.15 -3.67 0.78
CA LEU A 48 -11.25 -3.40 1.90
C LEU A 48 -9.94 -4.19 1.80
N GLN A 49 -10.00 -5.44 1.33
CA GLN A 49 -8.80 -6.27 1.16
C GLN A 49 -7.89 -5.69 0.07
N ILE A 50 -8.47 -5.21 -1.03
CA ILE A 50 -7.71 -4.58 -2.12
C ILE A 50 -7.03 -3.30 -1.64
N GLU A 51 -7.74 -2.45 -0.89
CA GLU A 51 -7.13 -1.24 -0.30
C GLU A 51 -5.96 -1.58 0.61
N LEU A 52 -6.12 -2.60 1.46
CA LEU A 52 -5.09 -3.03 2.39
C LEU A 52 -3.85 -3.56 1.68
N ASP A 53 -4.02 -4.42 0.68
CA ASP A 53 -2.91 -4.98 -0.10
C ASP A 53 -2.13 -3.88 -0.84
N ALA A 54 -2.83 -2.88 -1.38
CA ALA A 54 -2.18 -1.74 -2.03
C ALA A 54 -1.33 -0.91 -1.05
N ILE A 55 -1.82 -0.70 0.18
CA ILE A 55 -1.08 0.01 1.24
C ILE A 55 0.16 -0.80 1.65
N ILE A 56 0.02 -2.11 1.86
CA ILE A 56 1.13 -2.98 2.25
C ILE A 56 2.21 -2.99 1.17
N ALA A 57 1.84 -3.20 -0.11
CA ALA A 57 2.79 -3.19 -1.21
C ALA A 57 3.57 -1.86 -1.31
N THR A 58 2.86 -0.75 -1.08
CA THR A 58 3.50 0.57 -1.05
C THR A 58 4.47 0.69 0.13
N ALA A 59 4.09 0.20 1.31
CA ALA A 59 4.95 0.23 2.49
C ALA A 59 6.21 -0.64 2.30
N GLU A 60 6.08 -1.84 1.74
CA GLU A 60 7.20 -2.73 1.44
C GLU A 60 8.19 -2.12 0.46
N TYR A 61 7.70 -1.41 -0.57
CA TYR A 61 8.56 -0.69 -1.50
C TYR A 61 9.38 0.40 -0.80
N ARG A 62 8.73 1.18 0.08
CA ARG A 62 9.40 2.23 0.85
C ARG A 62 10.41 1.67 1.85
N LEU A 63 10.08 0.56 2.52
CA LEU A 63 10.99 -0.14 3.42
C LEU A 63 12.21 -0.69 2.69
N THR A 64 12.03 -1.25 1.50
CA THR A 64 13.13 -1.75 0.68
C THR A 64 14.09 -0.63 0.30
N GLU A 65 13.57 0.54 -0.06
CA GLU A 65 14.39 1.70 -0.37
C GLU A 65 15.16 2.21 0.87
N LEU A 66 14.49 2.24 2.03
CA LEU A 66 15.10 2.64 3.30
C LEU A 66 16.23 1.68 3.70
N ASN A 67 16.04 0.37 3.50
CA ASN A 67 17.06 -0.66 3.76
C ASN A 67 18.31 -0.48 2.88
N LYS A 68 18.13 -0.11 1.60
CA LYS A 68 19.28 0.19 0.71
C LYS A 68 20.08 1.39 1.22
N GLN A 69 19.40 2.43 1.70
CA GLN A 69 20.07 3.61 2.24
C GLN A 69 20.83 3.28 3.54
N GLN A 70 20.24 2.48 4.43
CA GLN A 70 20.92 2.02 5.63
C GLN A 70 22.14 1.15 5.30
N ALA A 71 22.02 0.23 4.34
CA ALA A 71 23.15 -0.58 3.89
C ALA A 71 24.28 0.29 3.31
N PHE A 72 23.94 1.31 2.52
CA PHE A 72 24.92 2.24 1.97
C PHE A 72 25.62 3.06 3.07
N GLN A 73 24.87 3.54 4.06
CA GLN A 73 25.44 4.24 5.22
C GLN A 73 26.37 3.32 6.01
N ASP A 74 25.97 2.08 6.29
CA ASP A 74 26.80 1.13 7.05
C ASP A 74 28.11 0.81 6.31
N ILE A 75 28.08 0.67 4.98
CA ILE A 75 29.28 0.53 4.15
C ILE A 75 30.16 1.77 4.25
N ILE A 76 29.60 2.98 4.19
CA ILE A 76 30.36 4.23 4.35
C ILE A 76 31.00 4.28 5.73
N PHE A 77 30.24 4.03 6.80
CA PHE A 77 30.74 4.07 8.17
C PHE A 77 31.82 3.03 8.41
N LYS A 78 31.64 1.79 7.96
CA LYS A 78 32.67 0.74 8.05
C LYS A 78 33.94 1.11 7.30
N ASN A 79 33.81 1.66 6.09
CA ASN A 79 34.98 2.10 5.33
C ASN A 79 35.67 3.31 5.97
N ALA A 80 34.91 4.26 6.53
CA ALA A 80 35.45 5.41 7.23
C ALA A 80 36.17 5.01 8.52
N MET A 81 35.61 4.05 9.27
CA MET A 81 36.23 3.50 10.48
C MET A 81 37.52 2.74 10.15
N LEU A 82 37.51 1.89 9.12
CA LEU A 82 38.72 1.24 8.61
C LEU A 82 39.80 2.26 8.24
N MET A 83 39.46 3.34 7.53
CA MET A 83 40.42 4.40 7.20
C MET A 83 40.98 5.12 8.44
N ALA A 84 40.15 5.34 9.47
CA ALA A 84 40.57 5.97 10.72
C ALA A 84 41.50 5.06 11.54
N GLU A 85 41.26 3.75 11.53
CA GLU A 85 42.05 2.77 12.30
C GLU A 85 43.36 2.39 11.61
N THR A 86 43.37 2.21 10.28
CA THR A 86 44.56 1.70 9.57
C THR A 86 45.45 2.80 9.00
N GLY A 87 44.96 4.05 8.91
CA GLY A 87 45.68 5.16 8.25
C GLY A 87 45.94 4.94 6.75
N THR A 88 45.41 3.85 6.17
CA THR A 88 45.57 3.48 4.77
C THR A 88 44.28 3.78 4.01
N MET A 89 44.40 4.61 2.97
CA MET A 89 43.24 5.00 2.17
C MET A 89 42.68 3.79 1.42
N ASN A 90 41.52 3.29 1.85
CA ASN A 90 40.77 2.27 1.13
C ASN A 90 40.10 2.89 -0.13
N PRO A 91 40.52 2.54 -1.36
CA PRO A 91 40.01 3.17 -2.59
C PRO A 91 38.50 3.02 -2.77
N VAL A 92 37.90 1.96 -2.20
CA VAL A 92 36.44 1.73 -2.22
C VAL A 92 35.70 2.79 -1.41
N GLY A 93 36.25 3.20 -0.26
CA GLY A 93 35.66 4.24 0.58
C GLY A 93 35.64 5.60 -0.10
N ILE A 94 36.72 5.96 -0.80
CA ILE A 94 36.81 7.23 -1.55
C ILE A 94 35.83 7.25 -2.72
N LEU A 95 35.76 6.15 -3.50
CA LEU A 95 34.82 6.03 -4.61
C LEU A 95 33.36 6.13 -4.14
N THR A 96 33.03 5.49 -3.03
CA THR A 96 31.69 5.53 -2.45
C THR A 96 31.32 6.95 -2.00
N LEU A 97 32.27 7.64 -1.37
CA LEU A 97 32.09 9.02 -0.90
C LEU A 97 31.97 10.00 -2.07
N LEU A 98 32.80 9.86 -3.11
CA LEU A 98 32.71 10.64 -4.35
C LEU A 98 31.41 10.37 -5.11
N ALA A 99 30.96 9.12 -5.19
CA ALA A 99 29.69 8.77 -5.81
C ALA A 99 28.51 9.39 -5.03
N GLY A 100 28.56 9.37 -3.69
CA GLY A 100 27.58 10.04 -2.84
C GLY A 100 27.54 11.55 -3.06
N LEU A 101 28.71 12.21 -3.05
CA LEU A 101 28.84 13.65 -3.30
C LEU A 101 28.35 14.03 -4.70
N TYR A 102 28.69 13.23 -5.72
CA TYR A 102 28.24 13.45 -7.08
C TYR A 102 26.72 13.25 -7.25
N GLY A 103 26.16 12.22 -6.60
CA GLY A 103 24.72 11.96 -6.57
C GLY A 103 23.93 13.12 -5.96
N ILE A 104 24.38 13.64 -4.80
CA ILE A 104 23.76 14.79 -4.13
C ILE A 104 23.92 16.07 -4.98
N ALA A 105 25.10 16.30 -5.57
CA ALA A 105 25.37 17.47 -6.39
C ALA A 105 24.55 17.51 -7.69
N ARG A 106 24.23 16.36 -8.30
CA ARG A 106 23.32 16.30 -9.44
C ARG A 106 21.85 16.44 -9.05
N GLY A 107 21.42 15.79 -7.95
CA GLY A 107 20.04 15.88 -7.47
C GLY A 107 19.63 17.32 -7.10
N THR A 108 20.54 18.08 -6.48
CA THR A 108 20.31 19.48 -6.13
C THR A 108 20.26 20.42 -7.34
N LYS A 109 21.03 20.15 -8.39
CA LYS A 109 20.98 20.92 -9.66
C LYS A 109 19.65 20.70 -10.40
N ASP A 110 19.18 19.45 -10.51
CA ASP A 110 17.93 19.14 -11.22
C ASP A 110 16.69 19.75 -10.52
N LEU A 111 16.70 19.81 -9.18
CA LEU A 111 15.67 20.51 -8.40
C LEU A 111 15.72 22.03 -8.61
N LYS A 112 16.92 22.63 -8.65
CA LYS A 112 17.09 24.07 -8.87
C LYS A 112 16.59 24.49 -10.25
N ASP A 113 16.92 23.74 -11.30
CA ASP A 113 16.48 24.04 -12.67
C ASP A 113 14.95 23.90 -12.84
N LYS A 114 14.34 22.91 -12.18
CA LYS A 114 12.87 22.74 -12.18
C LYS A 114 12.15 23.87 -11.43
N VAL A 115 12.70 24.32 -10.31
CA VAL A 115 12.12 25.45 -9.55
C VAL A 115 12.27 26.77 -10.32
N GLN A 116 13.42 27.00 -10.96
CA GLN A 116 13.66 28.22 -11.73
C GLN A 116 12.77 28.30 -12.98
N LYS A 117 12.52 27.17 -13.66
CA LYS A 117 11.62 27.10 -14.81
C LYS A 117 10.15 27.33 -14.44
N LYS A 118 9.73 26.97 -13.22
CA LYS A 118 8.36 27.16 -12.73
C LYS A 118 8.07 28.61 -12.31
N ASN A 119 9.07 29.36 -11.84
CA ASN A 119 8.93 30.78 -11.47
C ASN A 119 9.03 31.76 -12.65
N SER A 120 9.43 31.29 -13.84
CA SER A 120 9.57 32.09 -15.06
C SER A 120 8.42 31.89 -16.06
N SER A 121 7.32 31.27 -15.63
CA SER A 121 6.09 31.04 -16.41
C SER A 121 4.88 31.50 -15.64
#